data_AF-A0AAQ4E8M3-F1
#
_entry.id   AF-A0AAQ4E8M3-F1
#
_cell.length_a   1.000
_cell.length_b   1.000
_cell.length_c   1.000
_cell.angle_alpha   90.00
_cell.angle_beta   90.00
_cell.angle_gamma   90.00
#
_symmetry.space_group_name_H-M   'P 1'
#
loop_
_entity.id
_entity.type
_entity.pdbx_description
1 polymer ?
#
loop_
_entity_poly.entity_id
_entity_poly.type
_entity_poly.pdbx_seq_one_letter_code
_entity_poly.pdbx_strand_id
1 'polypeptide(L)'
;MLKLVHKNSCSHTCSSYKLQIPYHSIFRVVLNEAETHHDALGIYLQLVTVPLLYRSAYDVNEWEASTGDGVWYDRVFQLGCPCWWVMRSYDIGGSSVVKLTFRNKLKARQAISRLSARCKPETTFQYSPMLTKKVGAKLREIKMRCHSKIKPNLCFPTCYAFSAVLQQGHDGFAQMALLACETLEEFEELLIRLLHTSGPALELALYAIRSAIEEHEIVDIISCLPKLFAKFCTPAAALSKAPAGTCLVRRCIVTPSKVILLPPQIHCQNRILRKFDPEFSLRVSFRDDNMQNLSYSLMSSHCRHMVIERVVARTLRDGLVAGNRRFRLLATSCSQLRDHGAWLYATVSWQFSIPRFVTIVPWKVLRRGLHRFLPKVPLGAFVITVAQV
;
A
#
# COMPACT_ATOMS: atom_id res chain seq x y z
N MET A 1 8.90 -12.69 17.98
CA MET A 1 9.67 -11.52 18.45
C MET A 1 10.91 -11.39 17.58
N LEU A 2 11.34 -10.16 17.29
CA LEU A 2 12.53 -9.85 16.53
C LEU A 2 13.45 -9.04 17.44
N LYS A 3 14.66 -9.52 17.72
CA LYS A 3 15.68 -8.76 18.46
C LYS A 3 16.73 -8.25 17.49
N LEU A 4 17.03 -6.96 17.55
CA LEU A 4 18.11 -6.34 16.78
C LEU A 4 19.45 -6.58 17.46
N VAL A 5 20.46 -6.90 16.66
CA VAL A 5 21.86 -6.92 17.12
C VAL A 5 22.46 -5.57 16.77
N HIS A 6 22.88 -4.82 17.79
CA HIS A 6 23.50 -3.51 17.65
C HIS A 6 25.02 -3.63 17.51
N LYS A 7 25.66 -2.63 16.90
CA LYS A 7 27.13 -2.47 17.01
C LYS A 7 27.50 -2.10 18.45
N ASN A 8 28.67 -2.52 18.92
CA ASN A 8 29.13 -2.29 20.29
C ASN A 8 29.14 -0.81 20.72
N SER A 9 29.28 0.13 19.79
CA SER A 9 29.27 1.59 20.04
C SER A 9 27.89 2.24 19.96
N CYS A 10 26.82 1.46 19.81
CA CYS A 10 25.48 2.00 19.59
C CYS A 10 24.77 2.33 20.91
N SER A 11 24.33 3.59 21.05
CA SER A 11 23.58 4.07 22.22
C SER A 11 22.08 3.75 22.20
N HIS A 12 21.58 3.10 21.14
CA HIS A 12 20.18 2.71 21.06
C HIS A 12 19.90 1.51 21.96
N THR A 13 19.05 1.71 22.96
CA THR A 13 18.71 0.72 24.00
C THR A 13 17.51 -0.17 23.68
N CYS A 14 16.79 0.10 22.58
CA CYS A 14 15.59 -0.65 22.22
C CYS A 14 15.88 -1.58 21.04
N SER A 15 15.95 -2.87 21.34
CA SER A 15 16.29 -3.92 20.38
C SER A 15 15.09 -4.81 20.03
N SER A 16 13.98 -4.73 20.79
CA SER A 16 12.89 -5.71 20.71
C SER A 16 11.66 -5.22 19.92
N TYR A 17 11.39 -5.90 18.81
CA TYR A 17 10.27 -5.65 17.89
C TYR A 17 9.34 -6.85 17.80
N LYS A 18 8.08 -6.57 17.47
CA LYS A 18 7.06 -7.58 17.23
C LYS A 18 6.45 -7.35 15.85
N LEU A 19 6.57 -8.36 14.98
CA LEU A 19 5.83 -8.44 13.74
C LEU A 19 4.59 -9.29 13.98
N GLN A 20 3.41 -8.68 13.88
CA GLN A 20 2.13 -9.32 14.14
C GLN A 20 1.45 -9.69 12.82
N ILE A 21 1.19 -10.98 12.66
CA ILE A 21 0.49 -11.57 11.52
C ILE A 21 -0.72 -12.32 12.09
N PRO A 22 -1.94 -11.81 11.93
CA PRO A 22 -3.13 -12.56 12.29
C PRO A 22 -3.21 -13.85 11.48
N TYR A 23 -3.59 -14.98 12.10
CA TYR A 23 -3.73 -16.25 11.36
C TYR A 23 -4.72 -16.15 10.21
N HIS A 24 -5.80 -15.38 10.42
CA HIS A 24 -6.82 -15.13 9.40
C HIS A 24 -6.34 -14.29 8.21
N SER A 25 -5.14 -13.69 8.27
CA SER A 25 -4.53 -12.94 7.16
C SER A 25 -3.56 -13.78 6.33
N ILE A 26 -3.35 -15.06 6.67
CA ILE A 26 -2.50 -15.98 5.90
C ILE A 26 -3.38 -16.65 4.83
N PHE A 27 -3.17 -16.28 3.56
CA PHE A 27 -3.95 -16.78 2.44
C PHE A 27 -3.46 -18.13 1.94
N ARG A 28 -2.14 -18.25 1.76
CA ARG A 28 -1.48 -19.45 1.23
C ARG A 28 -0.15 -19.67 1.94
N VAL A 29 0.19 -20.93 2.18
CA VAL A 29 1.47 -21.37 2.72
C VAL A 29 2.17 -22.23 1.67
N VAL A 30 3.34 -21.79 1.20
CA VAL A 30 4.18 -22.58 0.29
C VAL A 30 5.38 -23.11 1.05
N LEU A 31 5.60 -24.41 0.96
CA LEU A 31 6.68 -25.14 1.60
C LEU A 31 7.72 -25.51 0.55
N ASN A 32 8.96 -25.11 0.81
CA ASN A 32 10.11 -25.40 -0.05
C ASN A 32 11.15 -26.20 0.73
N GLU A 33 11.25 -27.48 0.40
CA GLU A 33 12.37 -28.31 0.80
C GLU A 33 13.49 -28.07 -0.21
N ALA A 34 14.52 -27.33 0.20
CA ALA A 34 15.66 -27.09 -0.69
C ALA A 34 16.45 -28.39 -0.86
N GLU A 35 16.75 -28.78 -2.10
CA GLU A 35 17.57 -29.95 -2.42
C GLU A 35 19.03 -29.78 -1.94
N THR A 36 19.53 -28.54 -1.86
CA THR A 36 20.95 -28.22 -1.65
C THR A 36 21.40 -28.15 -0.19
N HIS A 37 20.47 -28.03 0.75
CA HIS A 37 20.77 -28.07 2.19
C HIS A 37 19.85 -29.09 2.84
N HIS A 38 20.37 -30.30 3.06
CA HIS A 38 19.62 -31.49 3.51
C HIS A 38 18.75 -31.30 4.78
N ASP A 39 18.82 -30.17 5.49
CA ASP A 39 18.09 -29.93 6.73
C ASP A 39 17.30 -28.60 6.83
N ALA A 40 17.28 -27.77 5.78
CA ALA A 40 16.58 -26.48 5.83
C ALA A 40 15.20 -26.52 5.15
N LEU A 41 14.15 -26.12 5.86
CA LEU A 41 12.80 -25.94 5.31
C LEU A 41 12.46 -24.45 5.21
N GLY A 42 12.11 -24.00 4.00
CA GLY A 42 11.57 -22.67 3.75
C GLY A 42 10.04 -22.68 3.81
N ILE A 43 9.45 -21.80 4.62
CA ILE A 43 8.00 -21.61 4.71
C ILE A 43 7.69 -20.20 4.22
N TYR A 44 6.92 -20.08 3.14
CA TYR A 44 6.49 -18.81 2.57
C TYR A 44 5.02 -18.58 2.92
N LEU A 45 4.76 -17.52 3.69
CA LEU A 45 3.42 -17.13 4.08
C LEU A 45 2.96 -16.00 3.16
N GLN A 46 2.03 -16.27 2.25
CA GLN A 46 1.36 -15.24 1.46
C GLN A 46 0.27 -14.60 2.30
N LEU A 47 0.32 -13.28 2.43
CA LEU A 47 -0.52 -12.50 3.33
C LEU A 47 -1.50 -11.63 2.57
N VAL A 48 -2.71 -11.53 3.10
CA VAL A 48 -3.78 -10.64 2.61
C VAL A 48 -3.45 -9.17 2.92
N THR A 49 -2.92 -8.91 4.12
CA THR A 49 -2.60 -7.57 4.60
C THR A 49 -1.15 -7.47 5.05
N VAL A 50 -0.58 -6.26 4.98
CA VAL A 50 0.78 -6.02 5.44
C VAL A 50 0.88 -6.29 6.95
N PRO A 51 1.89 -7.05 7.42
CA PRO A 51 2.08 -7.31 8.84
C PRO A 51 2.18 -6.04 9.66
N LEU A 52 1.66 -6.12 10.88
CA LEU A 52 1.70 -5.00 11.80
C LEU A 52 3.01 -5.00 12.60
N LEU A 53 3.78 -3.90 12.52
CA LEU A 53 5.04 -3.75 13.24
C LEU A 53 4.85 -2.97 14.55
N TYR A 54 5.38 -3.54 15.62
CA TYR A 54 5.40 -2.92 16.93
C TYR A 54 6.80 -2.93 17.53
N ARG A 55 7.05 -2.00 18.45
CA ARG A 55 8.28 -1.89 19.21
C ARG A 55 7.93 -1.83 20.69
N SER A 56 8.69 -2.55 21.50
CA SER A 56 8.57 -2.50 22.96
C SER A 56 9.14 -1.20 23.51
N ALA A 57 8.63 -0.73 24.66
CA ALA A 57 9.17 0.46 25.32
C ALA A 57 10.53 0.21 26.00
N TYR A 58 10.82 -1.06 26.34
CA TYR A 58 12.03 -1.54 27.00
C TYR A 58 12.39 -2.92 26.44
N ASP A 59 13.63 -3.36 26.62
CA ASP A 59 14.05 -4.68 26.16
C ASP A 59 13.36 -5.80 26.95
N VAL A 60 12.72 -6.70 26.21
CA VAL A 60 11.86 -7.75 26.78
C VAL A 60 12.58 -9.09 26.68
N ASN A 61 12.63 -9.82 27.79
CA ASN A 61 13.14 -11.19 27.79
C ASN A 61 12.07 -12.19 27.31
N GLU A 62 12.48 -13.38 26.84
CA GLU A 62 11.54 -14.35 26.25
C GLU A 62 10.46 -14.82 27.23
N TRP A 63 10.82 -14.94 28.51
CA TRP A 63 9.90 -15.29 29.59
C TRP A 63 8.82 -14.21 29.80
N GLU A 64 9.21 -12.95 29.92
CA GLU A 64 8.28 -11.80 30.09
C GLU A 64 7.37 -11.61 28.87
N ALA A 65 7.88 -11.88 27.67
CA ALA A 65 7.08 -11.87 26.45
C ALA A 65 6.03 -13.00 26.43
N SER A 66 6.26 -14.09 27.17
CA SER A 66 5.38 -15.27 27.20
C SER A 66 4.28 -15.16 28.26
N THR A 67 4.54 -14.48 29.38
CA THR A 67 3.56 -14.26 30.45
C THR A 67 2.63 -13.07 30.17
N GLY A 68 3.05 -12.12 29.34
CA GLY A 68 2.20 -11.01 28.86
C GLY A 68 1.94 -9.90 29.87
N ASP A 69 2.33 -10.07 31.13
CA ASP A 69 2.18 -9.05 32.15
C ASP A 69 3.19 -7.90 31.96
N GLY A 70 2.67 -6.68 31.86
CA GLY A 70 3.44 -5.43 31.86
C GLY A 70 4.04 -4.98 30.53
N VAL A 71 4.23 -5.86 29.54
CA VAL A 71 4.95 -5.51 28.31
C VAL A 71 4.12 -4.68 27.32
N TRP A 72 4.41 -3.39 27.25
CA TRP A 72 3.77 -2.47 26.31
C TRP A 72 4.46 -2.44 24.94
N TYR A 73 3.65 -2.59 23.88
CA TYR A 73 4.10 -2.52 22.50
C TYR A 73 3.43 -1.36 21.77
N ASP A 74 4.24 -0.44 21.26
CA ASP A 74 3.76 0.67 20.46
C ASP A 74 3.85 0.38 18.97
N ARG A 75 2.83 0.83 18.24
CA ARG A 75 2.82 0.79 16.78
C ARG A 75 3.97 1.63 16.23
N VAL A 76 4.82 1.03 15.39
CA VAL A 76 5.91 1.74 14.71
C VAL A 76 5.92 1.47 13.22
N PHE A 77 6.61 2.33 12.47
CA PHE A 77 6.71 2.25 11.01
C PHE A 77 8.15 2.12 10.51
N GLN A 78 9.05 1.79 11.42
CA GLN A 78 10.46 1.59 11.14
C GLN A 78 10.95 0.42 12.00
N LEU A 79 11.69 -0.49 11.37
CA LEU A 79 12.39 -1.60 12.01
C LEU A 79 13.88 -1.37 11.80
N GLY A 80 14.69 -1.59 12.82
CA GLY A 80 16.15 -1.46 12.69
C GLY A 80 16.71 -0.25 13.43
N CYS A 81 18.02 -0.09 13.28
CA CYS A 81 18.81 0.93 13.97
C CYS A 81 19.79 1.58 12.98
N PRO A 82 20.01 2.91 13.05
CA PRO A 82 20.97 3.61 12.18
C PRO A 82 22.39 3.04 12.20
N CYS A 83 22.81 2.36 13.28
CA CYS A 83 24.15 1.75 13.35
C CYS A 83 24.36 0.64 12.30
N TRP A 84 23.28 0.09 11.74
CA TRP A 84 23.36 -0.95 10.73
C TRP A 84 22.44 -0.67 9.55
N TRP A 85 21.13 -0.71 9.77
CA TRP A 85 20.13 -0.48 8.74
C TRP A 85 18.76 -0.18 9.35
N VAL A 86 17.96 0.60 8.63
CA VAL A 86 16.59 0.94 9.00
C VAL A 86 15.68 0.56 7.83
N MET A 87 14.79 -0.40 8.07
CA MET A 87 13.63 -0.64 7.22
C MET A 87 12.53 0.34 7.57
N ARG A 88 11.88 0.92 6.58
CA ARG A 88 10.66 1.71 6.80
C ARG A 88 9.47 0.91 6.31
N SER A 89 8.29 1.23 6.84
CA SER A 89 7.07 0.49 6.51
C SER A 89 6.73 0.51 5.02
N TYR A 90 7.11 1.58 4.29
CA TYR A 90 6.92 1.63 2.84
C TYR A 90 7.86 0.70 2.06
N ASP A 91 8.99 0.29 2.64
CA ASP A 91 9.88 -0.71 2.04
C ASP A 91 9.25 -2.11 2.12
N ILE A 92 8.44 -2.35 3.16
CA ILE A 92 7.72 -3.61 3.42
C ILE A 92 6.36 -3.63 2.74
N GLY A 93 5.73 -2.46 2.53
CA GLY A 93 4.34 -2.35 2.06
C GLY A 93 4.07 -3.01 0.71
N GLY A 94 5.12 -3.14 -0.13
CA GLY A 94 5.04 -3.86 -1.39
C GLY A 94 5.22 -5.38 -1.29
N SER A 95 5.57 -5.91 -0.13
CA SER A 95 5.84 -7.34 0.08
C SER A 95 4.64 -8.01 0.74
N SER A 96 3.98 -8.90 -0.01
CA SER A 96 2.85 -9.72 0.48
C SER A 96 3.29 -11.05 1.08
N VAL A 97 4.57 -11.44 0.92
CA VAL A 97 5.07 -12.75 1.35
C VAL A 97 6.10 -12.60 2.47
N VAL A 98 5.93 -13.38 3.54
CA VAL A 98 6.93 -13.54 4.61
C VAL A 98 7.58 -14.91 4.49
N LYS A 99 8.90 -14.93 4.30
CA LYS A 99 9.69 -16.17 4.29
C LYS A 99 10.26 -16.44 5.68
N LEU A 100 9.96 -17.63 6.21
CA LEU A 100 10.58 -18.18 7.40
C LEU A 100 11.50 -19.33 6.99
N THR A 101 12.72 -19.35 7.52
CA THR A 101 13.69 -20.42 7.25
C THR A 101 13.97 -21.17 8.54
N PHE A 102 13.69 -22.48 8.54
CA PHE A 102 13.97 -23.36 9.67
C PHE A 102 15.17 -24.23 9.36
N ARG A 103 16.14 -24.28 10.28
CA ARG A 103 17.29 -25.20 10.21
C ARG A 103 16.96 -26.61 10.73
N ASN A 104 15.86 -26.77 11.45
CA ASN A 104 15.43 -28.02 12.04
C ASN A 104 14.05 -28.40 11.47
N LYS A 105 14.01 -29.46 10.66
CA LYS A 105 12.79 -29.92 9.99
C LYS A 105 11.69 -30.35 10.96
N LEU A 106 12.04 -30.93 12.11
CA LEU A 106 11.06 -31.33 13.12
C LEU A 106 10.33 -30.11 13.72
N LYS A 107 11.08 -29.08 14.11
CA LYS A 107 10.51 -27.81 14.59
C LYS A 107 9.67 -27.14 13.50
N ALA A 108 10.12 -27.21 12.24
CA ALA A 108 9.38 -26.66 11.12
C ALA A 108 8.03 -27.38 10.93
N ARG A 109 8.00 -28.72 10.99
CA ARG A 109 6.77 -29.53 10.92
C ARG A 109 5.81 -29.23 12.08
N GLN A 110 6.33 -29.07 13.31
CA GLN A 110 5.52 -28.64 14.45
C GLN A 110 4.92 -27.25 14.24
N ALA A 111 5.69 -26.31 13.70
CA ALA A 111 5.19 -24.98 13.37
C ALA A 111 4.10 -25.03 12.29
N ILE A 112 4.28 -25.85 11.25
CA ILE A 112 3.29 -26.06 10.18
C ILE A 112 2.00 -26.65 10.75
N SER A 113 2.09 -27.68 11.58
CA SER A 113 0.91 -28.29 12.24
C SER A 113 0.15 -27.28 13.10
N ARG A 114 0.86 -26.41 13.83
CA ARG A 114 0.22 -25.33 14.60
C ARG A 114 -0.38 -24.25 13.70
N LEU A 115 0.25 -23.95 12.56
CA LEU A 115 -0.28 -23.01 11.58
C LEU A 115 -1.55 -23.56 10.95
N SER A 116 -1.55 -24.81 10.47
CA SER A 116 -2.73 -25.42 9.85
C SER A 116 -3.91 -25.51 10.81
N ALA A 117 -3.66 -25.76 12.10
CA ALA A 117 -4.71 -25.79 13.12
C ALA A 117 -5.30 -24.41 13.48
N ARG A 118 -4.62 -23.30 13.16
CA ARG A 118 -5.02 -21.93 13.56
C ARG A 118 -5.42 -21.02 12.40
N CYS A 119 -4.93 -21.31 11.20
CA CYS A 119 -5.32 -20.63 9.98
C CYS A 119 -6.79 -20.91 9.65
N LYS A 120 -7.35 -20.14 8.71
CA LYS A 120 -8.71 -20.42 8.26
C LYS A 120 -8.77 -21.75 7.48
N PRO A 121 -9.93 -22.42 7.44
CA PRO A 121 -10.09 -23.65 6.66
C PRO A 121 -9.73 -23.49 5.17
N GLU A 122 -9.90 -22.30 4.60
CA GLU A 122 -9.61 -22.02 3.19
C GLU A 122 -8.10 -21.78 2.92
N THR A 123 -7.27 -21.67 3.96
CA THR A 123 -5.83 -21.47 3.80
C THR A 123 -5.20 -22.72 3.19
N THR A 124 -4.62 -22.57 2.00
CA THR A 124 -3.99 -23.68 1.26
C THR A 124 -2.54 -23.88 1.66
N PHE A 125 -2.12 -25.14 1.85
CA PHE A 125 -0.74 -25.54 2.11
C PHE A 125 -0.22 -26.34 0.92
N GLN A 126 0.85 -25.87 0.29
CA GLN A 126 1.36 -26.45 -0.95
C GLN A 126 2.87 -26.69 -0.84
N TYR A 127 3.34 -27.85 -1.29
CA TYR A 127 4.76 -28.11 -1.49
C TYR A 127 5.13 -27.71 -2.92
N SER A 128 6.11 -26.83 -3.05
CA SER A 128 6.57 -26.37 -4.37
C SER A 128 8.05 -25.99 -4.32
N PRO A 129 8.87 -26.44 -5.29
CA PRO A 129 10.25 -26.00 -5.39
C PRO A 129 10.30 -24.51 -5.74
N MET A 130 11.05 -23.75 -4.95
CA MET A 130 11.11 -22.29 -5.07
C MET A 130 12.51 -21.82 -5.46
N LEU A 131 12.64 -21.19 -6.62
CA LEU A 131 13.85 -20.50 -7.04
C LEU A 131 13.88 -19.07 -6.47
N THR A 132 14.91 -18.72 -5.71
CA THR A 132 15.08 -17.36 -5.17
C THR A 132 16.03 -16.56 -6.05
N LYS A 133 15.55 -15.48 -6.67
CA LYS A 133 16.38 -14.51 -7.42
C LYS A 133 16.44 -13.16 -6.67
N LYS A 134 17.63 -12.56 -6.59
CA LYS A 134 17.82 -11.23 -5.99
C LYS A 134 17.60 -10.14 -7.05
N VAL A 135 16.60 -9.28 -6.85
CA VAL A 135 16.22 -8.21 -7.81
C VAL A 135 16.33 -6.79 -7.25
N GLY A 136 16.88 -6.61 -6.04
CA GLY A 136 16.83 -5.34 -5.30
C GLY A 136 17.32 -4.11 -6.07
N ALA A 137 18.50 -4.17 -6.71
CA ALA A 137 19.04 -3.05 -7.48
C ALA A 137 18.18 -2.75 -8.73
N LYS A 138 17.85 -3.80 -9.49
CA LYS A 138 17.01 -3.71 -10.70
C LYS A 138 15.61 -3.17 -10.41
N LEU A 139 15.01 -3.50 -9.26
CA LEU A 139 13.70 -2.96 -8.87
C LEU A 139 13.67 -1.44 -8.83
N ARG A 140 14.76 -0.79 -8.37
CA ARG A 140 14.85 0.67 -8.33
C ARG A 140 14.93 1.25 -9.74
N GLU A 141 15.73 0.64 -10.60
CA GLU A 141 15.85 1.01 -12.01
C GLU A 141 14.52 0.90 -12.75
N ILE A 142 13.81 -0.22 -12.63
CA ILE A 142 12.48 -0.41 -13.23
C ILE A 142 11.50 0.64 -12.70
N LYS A 143 11.46 0.89 -11.38
CA LYS A 143 10.59 1.94 -10.81
C LYS A 143 10.86 3.31 -11.44
N MET A 144 12.13 3.67 -11.65
CA MET A 144 12.52 4.92 -12.32
C MET A 144 12.12 4.91 -13.79
N ARG A 145 12.38 3.82 -14.51
CA ARG A 145 12.03 3.65 -15.94
C ARG A 145 10.52 3.73 -16.17
N CYS A 146 9.71 3.10 -15.32
CA CYS A 146 8.25 3.25 -15.37
C CYS A 146 7.82 4.71 -15.18
N HIS A 147 8.51 5.48 -14.33
CA HIS A 147 8.18 6.88 -14.07
C HIS A 147 8.62 7.82 -15.21
N SER A 148 9.81 7.61 -15.78
CA SER A 148 10.41 8.51 -16.77
C SER A 148 10.07 8.17 -18.22
N LYS A 149 9.85 6.89 -18.55
CA LYS A 149 9.56 6.44 -19.92
C LYS A 149 8.10 6.02 -20.11
N ILE A 150 7.55 5.18 -19.23
CA ILE A 150 6.21 4.58 -19.48
C ILE A 150 5.10 5.58 -19.15
N LYS A 151 5.03 6.05 -17.89
CA LYS A 151 3.92 6.89 -17.40
C LYS A 151 3.68 8.19 -18.20
N PRO A 152 4.70 8.90 -18.69
CA PRO A 152 4.49 10.12 -19.48
C PRO A 152 3.77 9.87 -20.81
N ASN A 153 3.92 8.67 -21.38
CA ASN A 153 3.29 8.28 -22.64
C ASN A 153 1.86 7.75 -22.47
N LEU A 154 1.36 7.62 -21.24
CA LEU A 154 0.02 7.12 -20.95
C LEU A 154 -0.94 8.28 -20.65
N CYS A 155 -2.15 8.21 -21.21
CA CYS A 155 -3.24 9.09 -20.77
C CYS A 155 -3.61 8.81 -19.31
N PHE A 156 -4.24 9.77 -18.62
CA PHE A 156 -4.49 9.66 -17.18
C PHE A 156 -5.26 8.39 -16.76
N PRO A 157 -6.39 7.99 -17.39
CA PRO A 157 -7.12 6.79 -17.01
C PRO A 157 -6.24 5.53 -17.04
N THR A 158 -5.53 5.32 -18.15
CA THR A 158 -4.61 4.19 -18.32
C THR A 158 -3.42 4.27 -17.36
N CYS A 159 -2.83 5.47 -17.19
CA CYS A 159 -1.72 5.66 -16.26
C CYS A 159 -2.12 5.39 -14.81
N TYR A 160 -3.36 5.73 -14.45
CA TYR A 160 -3.95 5.43 -13.14
C TYR A 160 -4.13 3.93 -12.96
N ALA A 161 -4.75 3.24 -13.93
CA ALA A 161 -4.95 1.79 -13.90
C ALA A 161 -3.61 1.02 -13.84
N PHE A 162 -2.62 1.44 -14.64
CA PHE A 162 -1.28 0.86 -14.63
C PHE A 162 -0.59 1.06 -13.26
N SER A 163 -0.72 2.26 -12.69
CA SER A 163 -0.24 2.52 -11.33
C SER A 163 -1.00 1.69 -10.29
N ALA A 164 -2.29 1.43 -10.48
CA ALA A 164 -3.11 0.62 -9.58
C ALA A 164 -2.67 -0.84 -9.54
N VAL A 165 -2.23 -1.39 -10.67
CA VAL A 165 -1.58 -2.72 -10.74
C VAL A 165 -0.25 -2.71 -9.99
N LEU A 166 0.66 -1.81 -10.37
CA LEU A 166 2.03 -1.80 -9.84
C LEU A 166 2.14 -1.40 -8.37
N GLN A 167 1.17 -0.67 -7.82
CA GLN A 167 1.15 -0.28 -6.41
C GLN A 167 0.54 -1.34 -5.49
N GLN A 168 -0.02 -2.44 -6.02
CA GLN A 168 -0.48 -3.55 -5.18
C GLN A 168 0.68 -4.20 -4.42
N GLY A 169 1.84 -4.34 -5.07
CA GLY A 169 3.01 -4.99 -4.52
C GLY A 169 4.26 -4.84 -5.39
N HIS A 170 5.35 -5.49 -4.99
CA HIS A 170 6.59 -5.50 -5.75
C HIS A 170 6.60 -6.49 -6.92
N ASP A 171 5.62 -7.38 -7.00
CA ASP A 171 5.60 -8.50 -7.97
C ASP A 171 5.63 -8.01 -9.42
N GLY A 172 4.84 -7.00 -9.78
CA GLY A 172 4.86 -6.47 -11.14
C GLY A 172 6.19 -5.82 -11.52
N PHE A 173 6.81 -5.10 -10.58
CA PHE A 173 8.17 -4.57 -10.78
C PHE A 173 9.22 -5.69 -10.85
N ALA A 174 9.04 -6.76 -10.08
CA ALA A 174 9.95 -7.89 -10.06
C ALA A 174 9.89 -8.70 -11.36
N GLN A 175 8.70 -8.89 -11.93
CA GLN A 175 8.53 -9.52 -13.25
C GLN A 175 9.30 -8.74 -14.33
N MET A 176 9.10 -7.42 -14.40
CA MET A 176 9.84 -6.56 -15.33
C MET A 176 11.36 -6.60 -15.07
N ALA A 177 11.79 -6.62 -13.81
CA ALA A 177 13.21 -6.68 -13.45
C ALA A 177 13.89 -8.02 -13.79
N LEU A 178 13.10 -9.07 -14.01
CA LEU A 178 13.58 -10.40 -14.39
C LEU A 178 13.62 -10.62 -15.91
N LEU A 179 13.06 -9.70 -16.69
CA LEU A 179 13.13 -9.74 -18.16
C LEU A 179 14.52 -9.37 -18.67
N ALA A 180 14.83 -9.82 -19.90
CA ALA A 180 15.89 -9.26 -20.71
C ALA A 180 15.54 -7.82 -21.13
N CYS A 181 16.56 -7.01 -21.47
CA CYS A 181 16.35 -5.60 -21.81
C CYS A 181 15.46 -5.44 -23.05
N GLU A 182 15.66 -6.28 -24.07
CA GLU A 182 14.88 -6.30 -25.32
C GLU A 182 13.40 -6.59 -25.05
N THR A 183 13.09 -7.64 -24.28
CA THR A 183 11.70 -7.99 -23.93
C THR A 183 11.02 -6.91 -23.08
N LEU A 184 11.77 -6.20 -22.24
CA LEU A 184 11.23 -5.07 -21.49
C LEU A 184 10.85 -3.92 -22.43
N GLU A 185 11.68 -3.62 -23.43
CA GLU A 185 11.42 -2.59 -24.45
C GLU A 185 10.23 -2.95 -25.32
N GLU A 186 10.13 -4.20 -25.76
CA GLU A 186 8.96 -4.72 -26.47
C GLU A 186 7.68 -4.55 -25.65
N PHE A 187 7.74 -4.77 -24.33
CA PHE A 187 6.59 -4.57 -23.44
C PHE A 187 6.22 -3.08 -23.29
N GLU A 188 7.21 -2.18 -23.25
CA GLU A 188 6.99 -0.73 -23.25
C GLU A 188 6.29 -0.27 -24.52
N GLU A 189 6.77 -0.73 -25.68
CA GLU A 189 6.16 -0.44 -26.99
C GLU A 189 4.77 -1.04 -27.12
N LEU A 190 4.56 -2.26 -26.60
CA LEU A 190 3.26 -2.90 -26.56
C LEU A 190 2.25 -2.03 -25.80
N LEU A 191 2.60 -1.51 -24.62
CA LEU A 191 1.70 -0.64 -23.84
C LEU A 191 1.25 0.59 -24.64
N ILE A 192 2.17 1.24 -25.36
CA ILE A 192 1.88 2.41 -26.19
C ILE A 192 1.01 2.02 -27.38
N ARG A 193 1.31 0.89 -28.04
CA ARG A 193 0.54 0.37 -29.16
C ARG A 193 -0.90 0.06 -28.74
N LEU A 194 -1.09 -0.63 -27.62
CA LEU A 194 -2.41 -0.97 -27.07
C LEU A 194 -3.21 0.29 -26.70
N LEU A 195 -2.54 1.32 -26.15
CA LEU A 195 -3.15 2.60 -25.84
C LEU A 195 -3.71 3.29 -27.09
N HIS A 196 -2.93 3.31 -28.19
CA HIS A 196 -3.37 3.89 -29.46
C HIS A 196 -4.50 3.09 -30.11
N THR A 197 -4.51 1.77 -29.96
CA THR A 197 -5.60 0.93 -30.46
C THR A 197 -6.90 1.16 -29.68
N SER A 198 -6.87 1.13 -28.34
CA SER A 198 -8.03 1.43 -27.50
C SER A 198 -7.62 1.69 -26.05
N GLY A 199 -7.52 2.96 -25.68
CA GLY A 199 -7.28 3.36 -24.29
C GLY A 199 -8.28 2.77 -23.28
N PRO A 200 -9.59 2.79 -23.53
CA PRO A 200 -10.58 2.20 -22.62
C PRO A 200 -10.42 0.68 -22.44
N ALA A 201 -10.13 -0.07 -23.51
CA ALA A 201 -9.91 -1.52 -23.39
C ALA A 201 -8.64 -1.83 -22.58
N LEU A 202 -7.58 -1.02 -22.75
CA LEU A 202 -6.36 -1.14 -21.95
C LEU A 202 -6.61 -0.81 -20.47
N GLU A 203 -7.38 0.24 -20.17
CA GLU A 203 -7.79 0.56 -18.80
C GLU A 203 -8.54 -0.62 -18.14
N LEU A 204 -9.52 -1.20 -18.83
CA LEU A 204 -10.27 -2.37 -18.35
C LEU A 204 -9.38 -3.60 -18.16
N ALA A 205 -8.47 -3.89 -19.09
CA ALA A 205 -7.52 -4.98 -18.98
C ALA A 205 -6.63 -4.83 -17.75
N LEU A 206 -6.12 -3.63 -17.49
CA LEU A 206 -5.30 -3.33 -16.31
C LEU A 206 -6.11 -3.46 -15.02
N TYR A 207 -7.37 -3.04 -14.98
CA TYR A 207 -8.21 -3.26 -13.80
C TYR A 207 -8.55 -4.73 -13.58
N ALA A 208 -8.73 -5.53 -14.64
CA ALA A 208 -8.91 -6.97 -14.50
C ALA A 208 -7.67 -7.64 -13.88
N ILE A 209 -6.46 -7.25 -14.32
CA ILE A 209 -5.19 -7.68 -13.71
C ILE A 209 -5.14 -7.28 -12.23
N ARG A 210 -5.49 -6.03 -11.91
CA ARG A 210 -5.51 -5.53 -10.53
C ARG A 210 -6.49 -6.35 -9.66
N SER A 211 -7.67 -6.67 -10.17
CA SER A 211 -8.66 -7.49 -9.45
C SER A 211 -8.13 -8.92 -9.19
N ALA A 212 -7.52 -9.56 -10.19
CA ALA A 212 -6.88 -10.87 -10.00
C ALA A 212 -5.79 -10.85 -8.91
N ILE A 213 -4.99 -9.77 -8.85
CA ILE A 213 -3.98 -9.58 -7.79
C ILE A 213 -4.65 -9.39 -6.41
N GLU A 214 -5.75 -8.64 -6.35
CA GLU A 214 -6.52 -8.44 -5.11
C GLU A 214 -7.15 -9.74 -4.60
N GLU A 215 -7.54 -10.63 -5.52
CA GLU A 215 -8.01 -12.00 -5.25
C GLU A 215 -6.87 -12.98 -4.94
N HIS A 216 -5.63 -12.49 -4.86
CA HIS A 216 -4.42 -13.25 -4.54
C HIS A 216 -4.08 -14.37 -5.54
N GLU A 217 -4.51 -14.21 -6.79
CA GLU A 217 -4.10 -15.07 -7.89
C GLU A 217 -2.62 -14.84 -8.25
N ILE A 218 -1.98 -15.88 -8.83
CA ILE A 218 -0.64 -15.72 -9.40
C ILE A 218 -0.81 -15.16 -10.80
N VAL A 219 -0.41 -13.91 -10.99
CA VAL A 219 -0.60 -13.19 -12.25
C VAL A 219 0.74 -12.91 -12.92
N ASP A 220 0.93 -13.37 -14.15
CA ASP A 220 2.00 -12.89 -15.04
C ASP A 220 1.46 -11.73 -15.88
N ILE A 221 1.83 -10.51 -15.49
CA ILE A 221 1.30 -9.26 -16.05
C ILE A 221 1.64 -9.15 -17.54
N ILE A 222 2.86 -9.54 -17.92
CA ILE A 222 3.37 -9.37 -19.29
C ILE A 222 2.59 -10.27 -20.24
N SER A 223 2.39 -11.53 -19.85
CA SER A 223 1.68 -12.52 -20.66
C SER A 223 0.16 -12.34 -20.67
N CYS A 224 -0.44 -11.86 -19.57
CA CYS A 224 -1.90 -11.76 -19.47
C CYS A 224 -2.47 -10.48 -20.09
N LEU A 225 -1.71 -9.37 -20.08
CA LEU A 225 -2.16 -8.07 -20.59
C LEU A 225 -2.69 -8.12 -22.04
N PRO A 226 -1.97 -8.64 -23.05
CA PRO A 226 -2.47 -8.68 -24.41
C PRO A 226 -3.73 -9.55 -24.56
N LYS A 227 -3.82 -10.65 -23.81
CA LYS A 227 -5.00 -11.55 -23.82
C LYS A 227 -6.24 -10.85 -23.27
N LEU A 228 -6.09 -10.15 -22.15
CA LEU A 228 -7.18 -9.38 -21.54
C LEU A 228 -7.57 -8.19 -22.40
N PHE A 229 -6.60 -7.49 -22.99
CA PHE A 229 -6.87 -6.41 -23.94
C PHE A 229 -7.73 -6.88 -25.11
N ALA A 230 -7.37 -8.00 -25.76
CA ALA A 230 -8.15 -8.57 -26.86
C ALA A 230 -9.61 -8.88 -26.44
N LYS A 231 -9.82 -9.38 -25.21
CA LYS A 231 -11.15 -9.61 -24.65
C LYS A 231 -11.97 -8.32 -24.52
N PHE A 232 -11.36 -7.23 -24.05
CA PHE A 232 -12.03 -5.95 -23.84
C PHE A 232 -12.16 -5.06 -25.09
N CYS A 233 -11.52 -5.44 -26.20
CA CYS A 233 -11.76 -4.80 -27.51
C CYS A 233 -13.09 -5.23 -28.15
N THR A 234 -13.81 -6.19 -27.56
CA THR A 234 -15.09 -6.66 -28.09
C THR A 234 -16.23 -5.66 -27.77
N PRO A 235 -17.23 -5.49 -28.66
CA PRO A 235 -18.32 -4.53 -28.48
C PRO A 235 -19.12 -4.72 -27.17
N ALA A 236 -19.17 -5.95 -26.64
CA ALA A 236 -19.85 -6.28 -25.39
C ALA A 236 -19.20 -5.65 -24.14
N ALA A 237 -17.95 -5.18 -24.24
CA ALA A 237 -17.22 -4.57 -23.15
C ALA A 237 -17.44 -3.05 -23.00
N ALA A 238 -18.29 -2.43 -23.82
CA ALA A 238 -18.62 -1.01 -23.70
C ALA A 238 -19.12 -0.70 -22.27
N LEU A 239 -18.48 0.27 -21.60
CA LEU A 239 -18.85 0.67 -20.24
C LEU A 239 -20.34 1.05 -20.19
N SER A 240 -21.08 0.42 -19.28
CA SER A 240 -22.43 0.83 -18.98
C SER A 240 -22.42 2.27 -18.45
N LYS A 241 -23.28 3.12 -19.01
CA LYS A 241 -23.44 4.50 -18.55
C LYS A 241 -23.89 4.47 -17.09
N ALA A 242 -23.24 5.26 -16.25
CA ALA A 242 -23.62 5.36 -14.84
C ALA A 242 -25.11 5.74 -14.73
N PRO A 243 -25.90 5.11 -13.83
CA PRO A 243 -27.30 5.45 -13.62
C PRO A 243 -27.53 6.94 -13.34
N ALA A 244 -28.73 7.43 -13.62
CA ALA A 244 -29.09 8.83 -13.36
C ALA A 244 -28.85 9.22 -11.89
N GLY A 245 -28.29 10.40 -11.65
CA GLY A 245 -27.93 10.88 -10.30
C GLY A 245 -26.68 10.23 -9.71
N THR A 246 -25.93 9.43 -10.48
CA THR A 246 -24.65 8.85 -10.07
C THR A 246 -23.51 9.23 -11.02
N CYS A 247 -22.27 9.05 -10.58
CA CYS A 247 -21.09 9.16 -11.44
C CYS A 247 -20.01 8.17 -11.01
N LEU A 248 -19.11 7.86 -11.93
CA LEU A 248 -17.90 7.07 -11.64
C LEU A 248 -16.85 7.99 -11.03
N VAL A 249 -16.30 7.60 -9.88
CA VAL A 249 -15.24 8.35 -9.20
C VAL A 249 -14.14 7.38 -8.79
N ARG A 250 -12.88 7.76 -9.07
CA ARG A 250 -11.70 7.01 -8.64
C ARG A 250 -11.52 7.12 -7.13
N ARG A 251 -11.09 6.03 -6.51
CA ARG A 251 -10.85 5.96 -5.07
C ARG A 251 -9.45 5.50 -4.77
N CYS A 252 -8.88 5.95 -3.66
CA CYS A 252 -7.67 5.33 -3.13
C CYS A 252 -7.73 5.17 -1.61
N ILE A 253 -6.99 4.18 -1.12
CA ILE A 253 -6.79 3.94 0.30
C ILE A 253 -5.34 4.31 0.63
N VAL A 254 -5.15 5.19 1.59
CA VAL A 254 -3.82 5.57 2.09
C VAL A 254 -3.61 4.85 3.41
N THR A 255 -2.53 4.09 3.47
CA THR A 255 -2.04 3.38 4.66
C THR A 255 -0.63 3.85 5.02
N PRO A 256 -0.13 3.57 6.24
CA PRO A 256 1.25 3.92 6.60
C PRO A 256 2.32 3.33 5.67
N SER A 257 2.04 2.17 5.07
CA SER A 257 3.00 1.45 4.22
C SER A 257 2.79 1.68 2.72
N LYS A 258 1.56 1.88 2.25
CA LYS A 258 1.32 2.12 0.81
C LYS A 258 0.05 2.91 0.50
N VAL A 259 -0.03 3.36 -0.74
CA VAL A 259 -1.24 3.93 -1.34
C VAL A 259 -1.81 2.88 -2.28
N ILE A 260 -3.08 2.53 -2.10
CA ILE A 260 -3.79 1.52 -2.90
C ILE A 260 -4.78 2.26 -3.79
N LEU A 261 -4.54 2.25 -5.10
CA LEU A 261 -5.47 2.82 -6.07
C LEU A 261 -6.55 1.78 -6.41
N LEU A 262 -7.80 2.24 -6.40
CA LEU A 262 -8.97 1.43 -6.71
C LEU A 262 -9.57 1.89 -8.04
N PRO A 263 -10.21 0.99 -8.81
CA PRO A 263 -10.96 1.36 -10.00
C PRO A 263 -12.04 2.40 -9.71
N PRO A 264 -12.51 3.15 -10.73
CA PRO A 264 -13.68 4.00 -10.60
C PRO A 264 -14.89 3.21 -10.08
N GLN A 265 -15.54 3.72 -9.05
CA GLN A 265 -16.76 3.12 -8.49
C GLN A 265 -17.94 4.06 -8.66
N ILE A 266 -19.15 3.50 -8.75
CA ILE A 266 -20.38 4.28 -8.80
C ILE A 266 -20.57 5.00 -7.47
N HIS A 267 -20.77 6.31 -7.54
CA HIS A 267 -21.08 7.16 -6.40
C HIS A 267 -22.31 8.01 -6.67
N CYS A 268 -23.19 8.11 -5.68
CA CYS A 268 -24.28 9.07 -5.72
C CYS A 268 -23.71 10.50 -5.79
N GLN A 269 -24.27 11.32 -6.68
CA GLN A 269 -23.88 12.71 -6.79
C GLN A 269 -24.15 13.45 -5.48
N ASN A 270 -23.10 14.00 -4.89
CA ASN A 270 -23.18 14.84 -3.72
C ASN A 270 -22.93 16.31 -4.10
N ARG A 271 -22.94 17.23 -3.13
CA ARG A 271 -22.71 18.67 -3.40
C ARG A 271 -21.36 18.94 -4.09
N ILE A 272 -20.33 18.13 -3.83
CA ILE A 272 -19.03 18.24 -4.47
C ILE A 272 -19.13 17.75 -5.91
N LEU A 273 -19.67 16.55 -6.14
CA LEU A 273 -19.79 15.94 -7.48
C LEU A 273 -20.80 16.63 -8.40
N ARG A 274 -21.63 17.54 -7.87
CA ARG A 274 -22.48 18.45 -8.66
C ARG A 274 -21.76 19.73 -9.08
N LYS A 275 -20.66 20.08 -8.42
CA LYS A 275 -19.88 21.31 -8.67
C LYS A 275 -18.54 21.06 -9.35
N PHE A 276 -17.97 19.87 -9.15
CA PHE A 276 -16.64 19.50 -9.60
C PHE A 276 -16.74 18.27 -10.50
N ASP A 277 -15.91 18.23 -11.54
CA ASP A 277 -15.88 17.12 -12.48
C ASP A 277 -15.43 15.82 -11.78
N PRO A 278 -16.25 14.75 -11.81
CA PRO A 278 -15.88 13.44 -11.27
C PRO A 278 -14.56 12.89 -11.83
N GLU A 279 -14.21 13.19 -13.08
CA GLU A 279 -12.98 12.70 -13.74
C GLU A 279 -11.70 13.26 -13.12
N PHE A 280 -11.78 14.47 -12.54
CA PHE A 280 -10.68 15.12 -11.84
C PHE A 280 -10.79 14.97 -10.31
N SER A 281 -11.81 14.27 -9.83
CA SER A 281 -12.06 14.05 -8.40
C SER A 281 -11.46 12.71 -7.95
N LEU A 282 -10.86 12.71 -6.76
CA LEU A 282 -10.33 11.50 -6.12
C LEU A 282 -10.87 11.40 -4.69
N ARG A 283 -11.54 10.29 -4.38
CA ARG A 283 -11.99 9.99 -3.02
C ARG A 283 -10.94 9.19 -2.28
N VAL A 284 -10.40 9.76 -1.20
CA VAL A 284 -9.39 9.13 -0.37
C VAL A 284 -10.01 8.54 0.88
N SER A 285 -9.54 7.37 1.31
CA SER A 285 -9.84 6.77 2.61
C SER A 285 -8.53 6.46 3.35
N PHE A 286 -8.44 6.84 4.62
CA PHE A 286 -7.28 6.64 5.47
C PHE A 286 -7.51 5.41 6.35
N ARG A 287 -6.62 4.42 6.23
CA ARG A 287 -6.71 3.14 6.95
C ARG A 287 -5.35 2.77 7.51
N ASP A 288 -5.33 1.85 8.47
CA ASP A 288 -4.07 1.21 8.86
C ASP A 288 -3.72 0.07 7.88
N ASP A 289 -2.52 -0.49 8.01
CA ASP A 289 -1.98 -1.51 7.11
C ASP A 289 -2.79 -2.82 7.09
N ASN A 290 -3.59 -3.07 8.13
CA ASN A 290 -4.57 -4.17 8.22
C ASN A 290 -5.97 -3.80 7.69
N MET A 291 -6.09 -2.68 6.97
CA MET A 291 -7.35 -2.11 6.44
C MET A 291 -8.39 -1.67 7.48
N GLN A 292 -8.06 -1.73 8.77
CA GLN A 292 -8.92 -1.23 9.83
C GLN A 292 -8.92 0.29 9.90
N ASN A 293 -9.92 0.85 10.57
CA ASN A 293 -9.97 2.28 10.87
C ASN A 293 -8.77 2.67 11.75
N LEU A 294 -8.15 3.81 11.44
CA LEU A 294 -7.03 4.33 12.23
C LEU A 294 -7.43 4.57 13.69
N SER A 295 -8.68 4.93 13.96
CA SER A 295 -9.20 5.11 15.33
C SER A 295 -9.11 3.83 16.16
N TYR A 296 -9.42 2.68 15.57
CA TYR A 296 -9.35 1.37 16.22
C TYR A 296 -7.89 0.94 16.42
N SER A 297 -7.09 0.94 15.35
CA SER A 297 -5.70 0.46 15.42
C SER A 297 -4.80 1.31 16.32
N LEU A 298 -5.15 2.58 16.55
CA LEU A 298 -4.35 3.52 17.34
C LEU A 298 -4.96 3.83 18.71
N MET A 299 -6.02 3.13 19.12
CA MET A 299 -6.77 3.45 20.34
C MET A 299 -5.90 3.44 21.59
N SER A 300 -4.91 2.56 21.67
CA SER A 300 -3.94 2.49 22.77
C SER A 300 -2.54 3.02 22.41
N SER A 301 -2.22 3.33 21.15
CA SER A 301 -0.82 3.67 20.82
C SER A 301 -0.41 5.06 21.30
N HIS A 302 0.71 5.16 22.02
CA HIS A 302 1.35 6.43 22.37
C HIS A 302 1.89 7.17 21.13
N CYS A 303 2.13 6.41 20.06
CA CYS A 303 2.62 6.91 18.77
C CYS A 303 1.50 7.36 17.81
N ARG A 304 0.24 7.46 18.29
CA ARG A 304 -0.93 7.86 17.46
C ARG A 304 -0.70 9.11 16.64
N HIS A 305 -0.09 10.15 17.22
CA HIS A 305 0.10 11.42 16.53
C HIS A 305 1.03 11.28 15.30
N MET A 306 2.07 10.46 15.39
CA MET A 306 2.96 10.18 14.27
C MET A 306 2.23 9.45 13.13
N VAL A 307 1.31 8.55 13.46
CA VAL A 307 0.52 7.83 12.45
C VAL A 307 -0.42 8.79 11.73
N ILE A 308 -1.14 9.63 12.48
CA ILE A 308 -2.06 10.62 11.92
C ILE A 308 -1.30 11.62 11.05
N GLU A 309 -0.15 12.10 11.51
CA GLU A 309 0.69 13.03 10.72
C GLU A 309 1.12 12.37 9.40
N ARG A 310 1.63 11.14 9.47
CA ARG A 310 2.17 10.42 8.31
C ARG A 310 1.11 10.04 7.28
N VAL A 311 -0.07 9.60 7.72
CA VAL A 311 -1.12 9.06 6.85
C VAL A 311 -2.11 10.13 6.43
N VAL A 312 -2.55 10.98 7.36
CA VAL A 312 -3.64 11.93 7.13
C VAL A 312 -3.07 13.31 6.85
N ALA A 313 -2.32 13.89 7.78
CA ALA A 313 -1.91 15.30 7.67
C ALA A 313 -1.03 15.53 6.44
N ARG A 314 -0.07 14.65 6.17
CA ARG A 314 0.78 14.72 4.97
C ARG A 314 -0.03 14.70 3.68
N THR A 315 -0.97 13.78 3.53
CA THR A 315 -1.82 13.70 2.32
C THR A 315 -2.71 14.94 2.16
N LEU A 316 -3.24 15.48 3.27
CA LEU A 316 -4.06 16.69 3.23
C LEU A 316 -3.23 17.95 2.92
N ARG A 317 -1.97 18.00 3.39
CA ARG A 317 -1.04 19.13 3.22
C ARG A 317 -0.37 19.16 1.85
N ASP A 318 0.24 18.04 1.46
CA ASP A 318 1.11 17.94 0.26
C ASP A 318 0.33 17.47 -0.98
N GLY A 319 -0.85 16.89 -0.75
CA GLY A 319 -1.61 16.17 -1.74
C GLY A 319 -1.12 14.73 -1.95
N LEU A 320 -1.57 14.13 -3.05
CA LEU A 320 -1.25 12.76 -3.43
C LEU A 320 -1.02 12.70 -4.95
N VAL A 321 -0.05 11.90 -5.40
CA VAL A 321 0.12 11.59 -6.82
C VAL A 321 -0.56 10.26 -7.13
N ALA A 322 -1.48 10.25 -8.10
CA ALA A 322 -2.13 9.05 -8.60
C ALA A 322 -2.06 9.05 -10.13
N GLY A 323 -1.54 7.96 -10.72
CA GLY A 323 -1.19 7.95 -12.14
C GLY A 323 -0.11 8.99 -12.46
N ASN A 324 -0.43 9.90 -13.38
CA ASN A 324 0.38 11.05 -13.79
C ASN A 324 -0.20 12.40 -13.32
N ARG A 325 -1.21 12.41 -12.43
CA ARG A 325 -1.79 13.64 -11.87
C ARG A 325 -1.48 13.79 -10.38
N ARG A 326 -1.29 15.03 -9.94
CA ARG A 326 -1.26 15.40 -8.52
C ARG A 326 -2.65 15.87 -8.09
N PHE A 327 -3.10 15.38 -6.96
CA PHE A 327 -4.38 15.68 -6.34
C PHE A 327 -4.14 16.43 -5.05
N ARG A 328 -4.84 17.55 -4.83
CA ARG A 328 -4.78 18.34 -3.59
C ARG A 328 -6.13 18.35 -2.90
N LEU A 329 -6.13 18.64 -1.60
CA LEU A 329 -7.34 18.69 -0.79
C LEU A 329 -8.38 19.62 -1.41
N LEU A 330 -9.57 19.10 -1.65
CA LEU A 330 -10.71 19.86 -2.14
C LEU A 330 -11.62 20.25 -0.97
N ALA A 331 -12.12 19.25 -0.25
CA ALA A 331 -13.03 19.44 0.86
C ALA A 331 -13.10 18.18 1.75
N THR A 332 -13.48 18.39 3.01
CA THR A 332 -13.88 17.32 3.92
C THR A 332 -15.18 17.72 4.63
N SER A 333 -16.16 16.82 4.67
CA SER A 333 -17.33 16.98 5.55
C SER A 333 -17.07 16.32 6.91
N CYS A 334 -17.84 16.69 7.94
CA CYS A 334 -17.76 16.02 9.24
C CYS A 334 -18.07 14.51 9.15
N SER A 335 -18.98 14.10 8.26
CA SER A 335 -19.24 12.67 8.00
C SER A 335 -18.03 11.99 7.36
N GLN A 336 -17.39 12.62 6.38
CA GLN A 336 -16.20 12.07 5.75
C GLN A 336 -15.03 11.95 6.72
N LEU A 337 -14.82 12.94 7.60
CA LEU A 337 -13.79 12.84 8.63
C LEU A 337 -14.04 11.68 9.61
N ARG A 338 -15.31 11.41 9.97
CA ARG A 338 -15.68 10.24 10.78
C ARG A 338 -15.42 8.92 10.05
N ASP A 339 -15.65 8.88 8.75
CA ASP A 339 -15.36 7.73 7.90
C ASP A 339 -13.88 7.64 7.48
N HIS A 340 -13.03 8.50 8.06
CA HIS A 340 -11.61 8.63 7.72
C HIS A 340 -11.39 8.90 6.22
N GLY A 341 -12.15 9.79 5.60
CA GLY A 341 -12.08 10.09 4.17
C GLY A 341 -11.98 11.58 3.85
N ALA A 342 -11.54 11.86 2.63
CA ALA A 342 -11.42 13.21 2.09
C ALA A 342 -11.65 13.23 0.57
N TRP A 343 -12.08 14.37 0.04
CA TRP A 343 -12.09 14.63 -1.39
C TRP A 343 -10.84 15.41 -1.76
N LEU A 344 -10.13 14.91 -2.77
CA LEU A 344 -9.07 15.63 -3.43
C LEU A 344 -9.48 15.91 -4.87
N TYR A 345 -8.87 16.92 -5.47
CA TYR A 345 -9.07 17.32 -6.85
C TYR A 345 -7.74 17.47 -7.56
N ALA A 346 -7.69 17.06 -8.82
CA ALA A 346 -6.48 17.13 -9.63
C ALA A 346 -6.06 18.59 -9.84
N THR A 347 -4.79 18.88 -9.62
CA THR A 347 -4.18 20.14 -10.04
C THR A 347 -3.89 20.02 -11.53
N VAL A 348 -4.68 20.67 -12.38
CA VAL A 348 -4.36 20.78 -13.80
C VAL A 348 -3.06 21.58 -13.96
N SER A 349 -2.16 21.12 -14.84
CA SER A 349 -0.96 21.85 -15.26
C SER A 349 -1.26 22.97 -16.26
N TRP A 350 -2.49 23.47 -16.29
CA TRP A 350 -2.89 24.66 -17.04
C TRP A 350 -3.56 25.63 -16.08
N GLN A 351 -3.10 26.89 -16.12
CA GLN A 351 -3.60 28.03 -15.36
C GLN A 351 -5.12 28.19 -15.55
N PHE A 352 -5.92 27.53 -14.72
CA PHE A 352 -7.22 28.04 -14.35
C PHE A 352 -7.23 28.22 -12.84
N SER A 353 -7.35 29.49 -12.47
CA SER A 353 -7.55 29.95 -11.10
C SER A 353 -8.62 29.08 -10.45
N ILE A 354 -8.25 28.39 -9.37
CA ILE A 354 -9.22 27.77 -8.46
C ILE A 354 -10.26 28.86 -8.16
N PRO A 355 -11.57 28.64 -8.42
CA PRO A 355 -12.58 29.64 -8.11
C PRO A 355 -12.41 30.07 -6.65
N ARG A 356 -12.32 31.38 -6.41
CA ARG A 356 -12.08 32.01 -5.08
C ARG A 356 -13.11 31.66 -3.99
N PHE A 357 -14.05 30.77 -4.27
CA PHE A 357 -15.07 30.27 -3.34
C PHE A 357 -14.79 28.84 -2.82
N VAL A 358 -13.53 28.40 -2.83
CA VAL A 358 -13.11 27.28 -1.99
C VAL A 358 -12.89 27.83 -0.59
N THR A 359 -13.81 27.54 0.33
CA THR A 359 -13.50 27.63 1.75
C THR A 359 -12.43 26.58 2.03
N ILE A 360 -11.16 26.97 1.87
CA ILE A 360 -10.04 26.24 2.45
C ILE A 360 -10.40 26.18 3.93
N VAL A 361 -10.82 25.01 4.40
CA VAL A 361 -11.11 24.81 5.83
C VAL A 361 -9.80 25.16 6.53
N PRO A 362 -9.73 26.29 7.27
CA PRO A 362 -8.47 26.71 7.85
C PRO A 362 -7.95 25.58 8.73
N TRP A 363 -6.64 25.37 8.80
CA TRP A 363 -6.04 24.38 9.69
C TRP A 363 -6.58 24.46 11.14
N LYS A 364 -6.98 25.67 11.57
CA LYS A 364 -7.69 25.93 12.84
C LYS A 364 -9.07 25.25 12.97
N VAL A 365 -9.83 25.10 11.88
CA VAL A 365 -11.14 24.43 11.85
C VAL A 365 -10.99 22.91 11.77
N LEU A 366 -10.01 22.40 11.00
CA LEU A 366 -9.60 20.99 11.04
C LEU A 366 -9.15 20.57 12.45
N ARG A 367 -8.40 21.43 13.16
CA ARG A 367 -8.05 21.22 14.59
C ARG A 367 -9.28 21.02 15.48
N ARG A 368 -10.37 21.77 15.31
CA ARG A 368 -11.58 21.65 16.15
C ARG A 368 -12.28 20.29 15.98
N GLY A 369 -12.27 19.71 14.78
CA GLY A 369 -12.75 18.35 14.53
C GLY A 369 -11.78 17.27 15.04
N LEU A 370 -10.46 17.48 14.90
CA LEU A 370 -9.41 16.60 15.40
C LEU A 370 -9.27 16.63 16.94
N HIS A 371 -9.71 17.68 17.63
CA HIS A 371 -9.66 17.79 19.10
C HIS A 371 -10.52 16.74 19.82
N ARG A 372 -11.52 16.12 19.15
CA ARG A 372 -12.23 14.95 19.70
C ARG A 372 -11.39 13.66 19.67
N PHE A 373 -10.27 13.64 18.95
CA PHE A 373 -9.41 12.48 18.75
C PHE A 373 -7.98 12.65 19.33
N LEU A 374 -7.65 13.82 19.88
CA LEU A 374 -6.33 14.13 20.45
C LEU A 374 -6.47 14.64 21.90
N PRO A 375 -5.71 14.10 22.88
CA PRO A 375 -5.70 14.66 24.23
C PRO A 375 -5.08 16.07 24.23
N LYS A 376 -5.59 16.94 25.12
CA LYS A 376 -5.08 18.31 25.34
C LYS A 376 -3.70 18.25 25.97
N VAL A 377 -2.68 18.80 25.31
CA VAL A 377 -1.33 19.02 25.88
C VAL A 377 -0.95 20.49 25.63
N PRO A 378 -0.27 21.19 26.57
CA PRO A 378 -0.09 22.63 26.52
C PRO A 378 0.84 23.08 25.39
N LEU A 379 0.55 24.26 24.84
CA LEU A 379 1.32 24.91 23.77
C LEU A 379 2.69 25.37 24.28
N GLY A 380 3.76 24.67 23.92
CA GLY A 380 5.12 25.19 23.86
C GLY A 380 5.50 25.46 22.40
N ALA A 381 6.02 26.66 22.13
CA ALA A 381 6.18 27.27 20.80
C ALA A 381 6.98 26.43 19.78
N PHE A 382 6.44 26.30 18.56
CA PHE A 382 7.24 26.00 17.36
C PHE A 382 7.02 27.14 16.36
N VAL A 383 8.09 27.92 16.16
CA VAL A 383 8.23 28.95 15.14
C VAL A 383 8.34 28.25 13.79
N ILE A 384 7.43 28.55 12.85
CA ILE A 384 7.54 28.11 11.46
C ILE A 384 8.09 29.29 10.66
N THR A 385 9.38 29.23 10.34
CA THR A 385 10.02 30.12 9.38
C THR A 385 9.50 29.77 7.99
N VAL A 386 8.87 30.73 7.32
CA VAL A 386 8.44 30.61 5.92
C VAL A 386 9.62 31.09 5.08
N ALA A 387 10.24 30.20 4.32
CA ALA A 387 11.16 30.58 3.26
C ALA A 387 10.37 30.68 1.94
N GLN A 388 10.30 31.90 1.39
CA GLN A 388 9.86 32.18 0.03
C GLN A 388 11.04 32.00 -0.93
N VAL A 389 10.88 31.06 -1.87
CA VAL A 389 10.95 31.12 -3.34
C VAL A 389 11.30 29.72 -3.84
#